data_AF-A0A2E6PJI0-F1
#
_entry.id   AF-A0A2E6PJI0-F1
#
_cell.length_a   1.000
_cell.length_b   1.000
_cell.length_c   1.000
_cell.angle_alpha   90.00
_cell.angle_beta   90.00
_cell.angle_gamma   90.00
#
_symmetry.space_group_name_H-M   'P 1'
#
loop_
_entity.id
_entity.type
_entity.pdbx_description
1 polymer ?
#
loop_
_entity_poly.entity_id
_entity_poly.type
_entity_poly.pdbx_seq_one_letter_code
_entity_poly.pdbx_strand_id
1 'polypeptide(L)'
;MATEDLQRIEDPIDVMPLMHKAFRAVSDRTEAMAAEATTFDDIARLTETFGFWVKQILYHATVEDEVMTAPLKDNQPARDNETEHAELAGKAGDLASFIAMGNAAGIEESVRDAAFSLEEEQHRALEEKFYEVESALKDVLGEKKVTARTIRHIHSRLLGVRILELDHFENEEAFVCSLVRDEIDEAGQLYMIRKLLMDDTADDPRWIIDWVYSELDDTDKALLKDLESRLKGAVAQPA
;
A
#
# COMPACT_ATOMS: atom_id res chain seq x y z
N MET A 1 17.73 12.38 -8.80
CA MET A 1 17.87 13.79 -9.24
C MET A 1 17.70 14.68 -8.02
N ALA A 2 18.19 15.92 -8.09
CA ALA A 2 18.32 16.83 -6.96
C ALA A 2 16.97 17.09 -6.27
N THR A 3 16.93 16.97 -4.94
CA THR A 3 15.92 17.58 -4.08
C THR A 3 16.10 19.09 -4.16
N GLU A 4 15.52 19.72 -5.17
CA GLU A 4 15.29 21.16 -5.14
C GLU A 4 14.22 21.42 -4.07
N ASP A 5 14.51 22.36 -3.15
CA ASP A 5 13.50 22.90 -2.23
C ASP A 5 12.41 23.56 -3.08
N LEU A 6 11.37 22.79 -3.44
CA LEU A 6 10.19 23.27 -4.14
C LEU A 6 9.56 24.38 -3.29
N GLN A 7 9.68 25.63 -3.77
CA GLN A 7 9.03 26.77 -3.11
C GLN A 7 7.54 26.86 -3.48
N ARG A 8 7.11 26.17 -4.54
CA ARG A 8 5.72 26.09 -5.00
C ARG A 8 5.50 24.85 -5.87
N ILE A 9 4.28 24.32 -5.83
CA ILE A 9 3.75 23.34 -6.79
C ILE A 9 3.38 24.09 -8.08
N GLU A 10 4.15 23.92 -9.14
CA GLU A 10 3.92 24.59 -10.43
C GLU A 10 2.72 23.94 -11.14
N ASP A 11 2.86 22.67 -11.52
CA ASP A 11 1.79 21.85 -12.07
C ASP A 11 1.08 21.09 -10.93
N PRO A 12 -0.27 21.02 -10.90
CA PRO A 12 -0.98 20.32 -9.83
C PRO A 12 -0.48 18.88 -9.59
N ILE A 13 -0.08 18.17 -10.64
CA ILE A 13 0.47 16.80 -10.54
C ILE A 13 1.76 16.71 -9.72
N ASP A 14 2.49 17.81 -9.54
CA ASP A 14 3.72 17.83 -8.73
C ASP A 14 3.47 17.67 -7.21
N VAL A 15 2.21 17.48 -6.80
CA VAL A 15 1.85 17.06 -5.44
C VAL A 15 2.12 15.58 -5.16
N MET A 16 2.22 14.75 -6.20
CA MET A 16 2.38 13.29 -6.06
C MET A 16 3.54 12.90 -5.13
N PRO A 17 4.75 13.50 -5.22
CA PRO A 17 5.82 13.20 -4.29
C PRO A 17 5.50 13.50 -2.81
N LEU A 18 4.62 14.49 -2.52
CA LEU A 18 4.15 14.77 -1.16
C LEU A 18 3.20 13.69 -0.66
N MET A 19 2.29 13.22 -1.52
CA MET A 19 1.43 12.08 -1.21
C MET A 19 2.27 10.82 -0.95
N HIS A 20 3.22 10.51 -1.83
CA HIS A 20 4.10 9.35 -1.68
C HIS A 20 5.01 9.48 -0.46
N LYS A 21 5.39 10.69 -0.05
CA LYS A 21 6.08 10.92 1.23
C LYS A 21 5.22 10.51 2.42
N ALA A 22 3.91 10.79 2.40
CA ALA A 22 2.98 10.33 3.43
C ALA A 22 2.84 8.80 3.46
N PHE A 23 2.75 8.15 2.29
CA PHE A 23 2.76 6.69 2.20
C PHE A 23 4.04 6.08 2.79
N ARG A 24 5.21 6.58 2.38
CA ARG A 24 6.51 6.16 2.91
C ARG A 24 6.60 6.29 4.43
N ALA A 25 6.05 7.37 5.00
CA ALA A 25 6.01 7.53 6.45
C ALA A 25 5.20 6.42 7.15
N VAL A 26 4.10 5.97 6.56
CA VAL A 26 3.29 4.86 7.08
C VAL A 26 4.01 3.52 6.88
N SER A 27 4.56 3.25 5.70
CA SER A 27 5.24 1.98 5.41
C SER A 27 6.51 1.81 6.24
N ASP A 28 7.29 2.87 6.46
CA ASP A 28 8.44 2.90 7.38
C ASP A 28 8.03 2.56 8.83
N ARG A 29 6.96 3.19 9.33
CA ARG A 29 6.43 2.87 10.67
C ARG A 29 5.94 1.43 10.76
N THR A 30 5.27 0.93 9.72
CA THR A 30 4.74 -0.44 9.69
C THR A 30 5.88 -1.46 9.69
N GLU A 31 6.96 -1.21 8.94
CA GLU A 31 8.19 -2.02 8.98
C GLU A 31 8.81 -2.03 10.38
N ALA A 32 8.99 -0.87 11.00
CA ALA A 32 9.54 -0.76 12.34
C ALA A 32 8.71 -1.54 13.38
N MET A 33 7.37 -1.43 13.31
CA MET A 33 6.47 -2.20 14.17
C MET A 33 6.62 -3.71 13.96
N ALA A 34 6.78 -4.17 12.72
CA ALA A 34 6.99 -5.58 12.43
C ALA A 34 8.35 -6.11 12.91
N ALA A 35 9.40 -5.28 12.84
CA ALA A 35 10.73 -5.61 13.33
C ALA A 35 10.77 -5.75 14.87
N GLU A 36 9.96 -4.97 15.58
CA GLU A 36 9.90 -4.94 17.05
C GLU A 36 8.84 -5.87 17.65
N ALA A 37 7.92 -6.41 16.83
CA ALA A 37 6.80 -7.21 17.31
C ALA A 37 7.26 -8.48 18.04
N THR A 38 6.80 -8.68 19.28
CA THR A 38 7.09 -9.88 20.07
C THR A 38 5.87 -10.49 20.73
N THR A 39 4.76 -9.76 20.77
CA THR A 39 3.51 -10.13 21.46
C THR A 39 2.31 -10.10 20.51
N PHE A 40 1.19 -10.67 20.95
CA PHE A 40 -0.08 -10.56 20.21
C PHE A 40 -0.59 -9.12 20.12
N ASP A 41 -0.36 -8.32 21.16
CA ASP A 41 -0.75 -6.90 21.14
C ASP A 41 0.07 -6.12 20.11
N ASP A 42 1.36 -6.45 19.93
CA ASP A 42 2.19 -5.85 18.88
C ASP A 42 1.68 -6.24 17.48
N ILE A 43 1.31 -7.50 17.28
CA ILE A 43 0.72 -7.96 16.01
C ILE A 43 -0.65 -7.30 15.77
N ALA A 44 -1.47 -7.10 16.79
CA ALA A 44 -2.75 -6.42 16.65
C ALA A 44 -2.56 -4.95 16.20
N ARG A 45 -1.63 -4.22 16.84
CA ARG A 45 -1.29 -2.85 16.43
C ARG A 45 -0.69 -2.80 15.03
N LEU A 46 0.20 -3.75 14.70
CA LEU A 46 0.76 -3.88 13.36
C LEU A 46 -0.33 -4.10 12.33
N THR A 47 -1.31 -4.96 12.63
CA THR A 47 -2.44 -5.25 11.74
C THR A 47 -3.30 -4.01 11.49
N GLU A 48 -3.52 -3.20 12.52
CA GLU A 48 -4.25 -1.92 12.40
C GLU A 48 -3.50 -0.94 11.49
N THR A 49 -2.21 -0.72 11.74
CA THR A 49 -1.39 0.17 10.90
C THR A 49 -1.28 -0.34 9.47
N PHE A 50 -1.08 -1.64 9.28
CA PHE A 50 -1.02 -2.27 7.95
C PHE A 50 -2.37 -2.16 7.23
N GLY A 51 -3.49 -2.41 7.92
CA GLY A 51 -4.82 -2.25 7.34
C GLY A 51 -5.10 -0.81 6.92
N PHE A 52 -4.67 0.17 7.73
CA PHE A 52 -4.73 1.58 7.36
C PHE A 52 -3.90 1.87 6.12
N TRP A 53 -2.65 1.41 6.08
CA TRP A 53 -1.76 1.57 4.93
C TRP A 53 -2.35 1.02 3.63
N VAL A 54 -2.84 -0.23 3.66
CA VAL A 54 -3.46 -0.89 2.50
C VAL A 54 -4.71 -0.15 2.04
N LYS A 55 -5.54 0.35 2.98
CA LYS A 55 -6.72 1.16 2.62
C LYS A 55 -6.32 2.39 1.80
N GLN A 56 -5.27 3.09 2.19
CA GLN A 56 -4.79 4.27 1.47
C GLN A 56 -4.29 3.90 0.07
N ILE A 57 -3.46 2.85 -0.04
CA ILE A 57 -2.89 2.42 -1.34
C ILE A 57 -4.02 2.04 -2.30
N LEU A 58 -4.96 1.21 -1.84
CA LEU A 58 -6.04 0.73 -2.69
C LEU A 58 -6.94 1.86 -3.16
N TYR A 59 -7.20 2.85 -2.29
CA TYR A 59 -7.93 4.04 -2.72
C TYR A 59 -7.17 4.80 -3.80
N HIS A 60 -5.89 5.09 -3.54
CA HIS A 60 -5.02 5.86 -4.42
C HIS A 60 -4.94 5.23 -5.82
N ALA A 61 -4.52 3.96 -5.88
CA ALA A 61 -4.43 3.19 -7.11
C ALA A 61 -5.77 3.12 -7.88
N THR A 62 -6.88 2.93 -7.16
CA THR A 62 -8.21 2.88 -7.81
C THR A 62 -8.57 4.22 -8.45
N VAL A 63 -8.31 5.32 -7.76
CA VAL A 63 -8.61 6.65 -8.29
C VAL A 63 -7.68 6.98 -9.45
N GLU A 64 -6.40 6.64 -9.37
CA GLU A 64 -5.44 6.81 -10.47
C GLU A 64 -5.87 6.05 -11.71
N ASP A 65 -6.28 4.79 -11.54
CA ASP A 65 -6.81 3.99 -12.62
C ASP A 65 -8.03 4.64 -13.29
N GLU A 66 -8.93 5.21 -12.49
CA GLU A 66 -10.15 5.82 -12.98
C GLU A 66 -9.92 7.17 -13.70
N VAL A 67 -9.17 8.08 -13.08
CA VAL A 67 -9.12 9.48 -13.52
C VAL A 67 -7.78 9.91 -14.10
N MET A 68 -6.69 9.16 -13.86
CA MET A 68 -5.35 9.50 -14.32
C MET A 68 -4.89 8.63 -15.48
N THR A 69 -4.88 7.30 -15.33
CA THR A 69 -4.33 6.39 -16.35
C THR A 69 -5.37 6.03 -17.41
N ALA A 70 -6.65 5.86 -17.08
CA ALA A 70 -7.71 5.54 -18.06
C ALA A 70 -7.87 6.57 -19.19
N PRO A 71 -7.74 7.90 -18.96
CA PRO A 71 -7.72 8.88 -20.05
C PRO A 71 -6.53 8.71 -21.03
N LEU A 72 -5.41 8.16 -20.57
CA LEU A 72 -4.16 8.00 -21.32
C LEU A 72 -4.17 6.71 -22.16
N LYS A 73 -5.07 6.69 -23.16
CA LYS A 73 -5.27 5.54 -24.05
C LYS A 73 -4.01 5.23 -24.86
N ASP A 74 -3.77 3.94 -25.07
CA ASP A 74 -2.63 3.42 -25.86
C ASP A 74 -1.24 3.88 -25.34
N ASN A 75 -1.14 4.19 -24.04
CA ASN A 75 0.10 4.58 -23.39
C ASN A 75 0.66 3.45 -22.52
N GLN A 76 1.86 2.97 -22.84
CA GLN A 76 2.47 1.82 -22.14
C GLN A 76 2.76 2.13 -20.66
N PRO A 77 3.41 3.26 -20.28
CA PRO A 77 3.56 3.63 -18.87
C PRO A 77 2.27 3.57 -18.05
N ALA A 78 1.15 4.07 -18.61
CA ALA A 78 -0.14 4.01 -17.94
C ALA A 78 -0.66 2.58 -17.72
N ARG A 79 -0.38 1.65 -18.65
CA ARG A 79 -0.76 0.22 -18.51
C ARG A 79 0.16 -0.53 -17.54
N ASP A 80 1.44 -0.15 -17.52
CA ASP A 80 2.41 -0.70 -16.57
C ASP A 80 2.01 -0.30 -15.14
N ASN A 81 1.62 0.98 -14.92
CA ASN A 81 1.09 1.47 -13.64
C ASN A 81 -0.10 0.66 -13.11
N GLU A 82 -1.10 0.42 -13.96
CA GLU A 82 -2.28 -0.42 -13.62
C GLU A 82 -1.88 -1.86 -13.26
N THR A 83 -0.84 -2.39 -13.91
CA THR A 83 -0.33 -3.73 -13.61
C THR A 83 0.37 -3.76 -12.26
N GLU A 84 1.19 -2.75 -11.96
CA GLU A 84 1.85 -2.56 -10.67
C GLU A 84 0.82 -2.41 -9.53
N HIS A 85 -0.27 -1.67 -9.75
CA HIS A 85 -1.40 -1.56 -8.81
C HIS A 85 -1.98 -2.93 -8.47
N ALA A 86 -2.26 -3.75 -9.50
CA ALA A 86 -2.81 -5.09 -9.31
C ALA A 86 -1.85 -6.01 -8.55
N GLU A 87 -0.55 -5.94 -8.83
CA GLU A 87 0.49 -6.69 -8.12
C GLU A 87 0.60 -6.27 -6.64
N LEU A 88 0.59 -4.96 -6.37
CA LEU A 88 0.65 -4.41 -5.03
C LEU A 88 -0.58 -4.82 -4.20
N ALA A 89 -1.78 -4.71 -4.79
CA ALA A 89 -3.03 -5.16 -4.18
C ALA A 89 -3.01 -6.67 -3.87
N GLY A 90 -2.50 -7.49 -4.80
CA GLY A 90 -2.35 -8.93 -4.62
C GLY A 90 -1.44 -9.28 -3.44
N LYS A 91 -0.22 -8.72 -3.41
CA LYS A 91 0.73 -8.98 -2.31
C LYS A 91 0.23 -8.47 -0.96
N ALA A 92 -0.42 -7.32 -0.93
CA ALA A 92 -1.03 -6.78 0.28
C ALA A 92 -2.14 -7.70 0.80
N GLY A 93 -3.00 -8.23 -0.09
CA GLY A 93 -4.05 -9.19 0.24
C GLY A 93 -3.52 -10.52 0.77
N ASP A 94 -2.45 -11.05 0.17
CA ASP A 94 -1.77 -12.26 0.63
C ASP A 94 -1.20 -12.09 2.05
N LEU A 95 -0.60 -10.94 2.33
CA LEU A 95 -0.08 -10.61 3.67
C LEU A 95 -1.22 -10.44 4.69
N ALA A 96 -2.30 -9.73 4.33
CA ALA A 96 -3.47 -9.57 5.20
C ALA A 96 -4.06 -10.94 5.58
N SER A 97 -4.20 -11.83 4.60
CA SER A 97 -4.70 -13.19 4.79
C SER A 97 -3.78 -13.99 5.73
N PHE A 98 -2.47 -13.89 5.53
CA PHE A 98 -1.48 -14.56 6.39
C PHE A 98 -1.52 -14.07 7.85
N ILE A 99 -1.64 -12.76 8.06
CA ILE A 99 -1.77 -12.17 9.40
C ILE A 99 -3.06 -12.65 10.07
N ALA A 100 -4.17 -12.70 9.34
CA ALA A 100 -5.46 -13.17 9.85
C ALA A 100 -5.42 -14.66 10.29
N MET A 101 -4.59 -15.48 9.66
CA MET A 101 -4.40 -16.89 10.01
C MET A 101 -3.53 -17.10 11.28
N GLY A 102 -2.82 -16.07 11.74
CA GLY A 102 -2.10 -16.08 13.02
C GLY A 102 -1.06 -17.20 13.16
N ASN A 103 -1.04 -17.87 14.32
CA ASN A 103 -0.06 -18.94 14.59
C ASN A 103 -0.23 -20.18 13.69
N ALA A 104 -1.41 -20.42 13.11
CA ALA A 104 -1.64 -21.53 12.18
C ALA A 104 -0.92 -21.30 10.83
N ALA A 105 -0.73 -20.04 10.44
CA ALA A 105 -0.07 -19.68 9.18
C ALA A 105 1.40 -20.11 9.14
N GLY A 106 2.13 -19.91 10.25
CA GLY A 106 3.53 -20.32 10.36
C GLY A 106 3.74 -21.84 10.39
N ILE A 107 2.69 -22.60 10.71
CA ILE A 107 2.68 -24.07 10.64
C ILE A 107 2.40 -24.50 9.21
N GLU A 108 1.39 -23.94 8.55
CA GLU A 108 1.06 -24.28 7.16
C GLU A 108 2.25 -24.02 6.22
N GLU A 109 2.93 -22.89 6.39
CA GLU A 109 4.14 -22.55 5.62
C GLU A 109 5.33 -23.46 5.98
N SER A 110 5.56 -23.77 7.27
CA SER A 110 6.63 -24.70 7.65
C SER A 110 6.41 -26.11 7.09
N VAL A 111 5.16 -26.55 7.01
CA VAL A 111 4.85 -27.87 6.45
C VAL A 111 4.83 -27.80 4.91
N ARG A 112 4.49 -26.66 4.29
CA ARG A 112 4.67 -26.42 2.84
C ARG A 112 6.15 -26.42 2.44
N ASP A 113 7.00 -25.71 3.17
CA ASP A 113 8.46 -25.67 2.96
C ASP A 113 9.12 -27.03 3.23
N ALA A 114 8.64 -27.77 4.24
CA ALA A 114 9.06 -29.13 4.50
C ALA A 114 8.56 -30.12 3.42
N ALA A 115 7.38 -29.88 2.84
CA ALA A 115 6.84 -30.65 1.72
C ALA A 115 7.62 -30.41 0.42
N PHE A 116 8.14 -29.20 0.21
CA PHE A 116 9.05 -28.89 -0.90
C PHE A 116 10.42 -29.58 -0.78
N SER A 117 10.73 -30.20 0.35
CA SER A 117 11.98 -30.93 0.59
C SER A 117 11.85 -32.45 0.39
N LEU A 118 10.70 -32.96 -0.04
CA LEU A 118 10.47 -34.39 -0.29
C LEU A 118 9.74 -34.58 -1.63
N GLU A 119 10.32 -35.43 -2.48
CA GLU A 119 9.91 -35.67 -3.87
C GLU A 119 8.41 -35.97 -4.07
N GLU A 120 7.98 -35.68 -5.30
CA GLU A 120 6.64 -35.33 -5.82
C GLU A 120 5.53 -36.40 -5.76
N GLU A 121 5.65 -37.45 -4.92
CA GLU A 121 4.80 -38.65 -5.05
C GLU A 121 3.84 -38.92 -3.88
N GLN A 122 3.60 -37.96 -2.97
CA GLN A 122 2.67 -38.14 -1.83
C GLN A 122 1.69 -36.98 -1.57
N HIS A 123 1.36 -36.20 -2.60
CA HIS A 123 0.51 -35.01 -2.44
C HIS A 123 -0.88 -35.25 -1.83
N ARG A 124 -1.46 -36.46 -1.91
CA ARG A 124 -2.78 -36.77 -1.28
C ARG A 124 -2.72 -37.30 0.14
N ALA A 125 -1.61 -37.94 0.54
CA ALA A 125 -1.46 -38.43 1.91
C ALA A 125 -1.03 -37.32 2.88
N LEU A 126 -0.50 -36.21 2.36
CA LEU A 126 -0.12 -35.04 3.15
C LEU A 126 -1.34 -34.28 3.67
N GLU A 127 -2.35 -33.99 2.84
CA GLU A 127 -3.53 -33.18 3.22
C GLU A 127 -4.26 -33.71 4.46
N GLU A 128 -4.42 -35.03 4.58
CA GLU A 128 -5.08 -35.64 5.73
C GLU A 128 -4.24 -35.54 7.01
N LYS A 129 -2.90 -35.60 6.89
CA LYS A 129 -1.98 -35.37 8.02
C LYS A 129 -1.83 -33.89 8.39
N PHE A 130 -2.00 -32.96 7.44
CA PHE A 130 -2.04 -31.53 7.71
C PHE A 130 -3.19 -31.16 8.64
N TYR A 131 -4.40 -31.69 8.40
CA TYR A 131 -5.56 -31.45 9.25
C TYR A 131 -5.39 -31.99 10.68
N GLU A 132 -4.77 -33.18 10.84
CA GLU A 132 -4.49 -33.73 12.18
C GLU A 132 -3.44 -32.91 12.95
N VAL A 133 -2.41 -32.40 12.25
CA VAL A 133 -1.35 -31.57 12.83
C VAL A 133 -1.89 -30.17 13.17
N GLU A 134 -2.74 -29.58 12.34
CA GLU A 134 -3.40 -28.29 12.60
C GLU A 134 -4.33 -28.37 13.82
N SER A 135 -5.09 -29.45 13.94
CA SER A 135 -5.97 -29.71 15.09
C SER A 135 -5.16 -29.91 16.39
N ALA A 136 -4.09 -30.70 16.34
CA ALA A 136 -3.20 -30.91 17.49
C ALA A 136 -2.43 -29.63 17.90
N LEU A 137 -2.12 -28.74 16.95
CA LEU A 137 -1.42 -27.48 17.23
C LEU A 137 -2.36 -26.40 17.78
N LYS A 138 -3.64 -26.37 17.39
CA LYS A 138 -4.68 -25.55 18.04
C LYS A 138 -4.84 -25.91 19.53
N ASP A 139 -4.73 -27.20 19.87
CA ASP A 139 -4.84 -27.67 21.26
C ASP A 139 -3.57 -27.40 22.11
N VAL A 140 -2.39 -27.31 21.48
CA VAL A 140 -1.10 -27.12 22.18
C VAL A 140 -0.70 -25.64 22.30
N LEU A 141 -1.09 -24.78 21.33
CA LEU A 141 -0.69 -23.37 21.27
C LEU A 141 -1.54 -22.44 22.14
N GLY A 142 -1.96 -22.93 23.31
CA GLY A 142 -2.60 -22.13 24.35
C GLY A 142 -2.04 -20.72 24.42
N GLU A 143 -2.95 -19.77 24.20
CA GLU A 143 -2.80 -18.32 24.09
C GLU A 143 -1.67 -17.73 24.94
N LYS A 144 -0.69 -17.05 24.30
CA LYS A 144 -0.01 -15.79 24.75
C LYS A 144 1.31 -15.44 24.07
N LYS A 145 1.92 -16.31 23.25
CA LYS A 145 3.12 -15.93 22.47
C LYS A 145 2.97 -16.21 20.98
N VAL A 146 3.21 -15.18 20.17
CA VAL A 146 3.44 -15.29 18.73
C VAL A 146 4.81 -15.93 18.53
N THR A 147 4.93 -16.87 17.59
CA THR A 147 6.23 -17.50 17.37
C THR A 147 7.20 -16.55 16.68
N ALA A 148 8.49 -16.59 17.04
CA ALA A 148 9.54 -15.84 16.33
C ALA A 148 9.66 -16.23 14.85
N ARG A 149 9.07 -17.36 14.45
CA ARG A 149 8.92 -17.75 13.05
C ARG A 149 7.84 -16.90 12.37
N THR A 150 6.63 -16.86 12.94
CA THR A 150 5.51 -16.06 12.43
C THR A 150 5.89 -14.58 12.26
N ILE A 151 6.57 -13.99 13.25
CA ILE A 151 7.04 -12.59 13.17
C ILE A 151 8.00 -12.38 11.98
N ARG A 152 8.96 -13.30 11.76
CA ARG A 152 9.89 -13.22 10.63
C ARG A 152 9.18 -13.31 9.28
N HIS A 153 8.16 -14.16 9.14
CA HIS A 153 7.39 -14.26 7.90
C HIS A 153 6.55 -13.00 7.65
N ILE A 154 5.90 -12.46 8.68
CA ILE A 154 5.17 -11.18 8.58
C ILE A 154 6.13 -10.07 8.12
N HIS A 155 7.28 -9.93 8.78
CA HIS A 155 8.29 -8.94 8.41
C HIS A 155 8.81 -9.11 6.98
N SER A 156 9.13 -10.34 6.56
CA SER A 156 9.62 -10.61 5.20
C SER A 156 8.59 -10.27 4.13
N ARG A 157 7.31 -10.60 4.36
CA ARG A 157 6.23 -10.31 3.41
C ARG A 157 5.92 -8.81 3.36
N LEU A 158 5.94 -8.15 4.51
CA LEU A 158 5.77 -6.70 4.61
C LEU A 158 6.86 -5.96 3.84
N LEU A 159 8.13 -6.36 4.00
CA LEU A 159 9.22 -5.83 3.18
C LEU A 159 8.95 -6.00 1.68
N GLY A 160 8.39 -7.14 1.28
CA GLY A 160 7.98 -7.38 -0.11
C GLY A 160 6.91 -6.41 -0.62
N VAL A 161 5.95 -6.02 0.22
CA VAL A 161 4.93 -4.99 -0.10
C VAL A 161 5.58 -3.61 -0.17
N ARG A 162 6.44 -3.26 0.78
CA ARG A 162 7.11 -1.95 0.83
C ARG A 162 8.06 -1.74 -0.35
N ILE A 163 8.81 -2.76 -0.75
CA ILE A 163 9.68 -2.67 -1.93
C ILE A 163 8.84 -2.41 -3.19
N LEU A 164 7.73 -3.13 -3.37
CA LEU A 164 6.83 -2.87 -4.50
C LEU A 164 6.24 -1.46 -4.47
N GLU A 165 5.81 -0.97 -3.30
CA GLU A 165 5.34 0.41 -3.15
C GLU A 165 6.40 1.42 -3.61
N LEU A 166 7.64 1.27 -3.14
CA LEU A 166 8.72 2.19 -3.49
C LEU A 166 9.04 2.15 -4.98
N ASP A 167 9.18 0.96 -5.56
CA ASP A 167 9.45 0.79 -6.99
C ASP A 167 8.31 1.39 -7.83
N HIS A 168 7.06 1.15 -7.43
CA HIS A 168 5.86 1.68 -8.07
C HIS A 168 5.84 3.22 -8.05
N PHE A 169 6.03 3.84 -6.89
CA PHE A 169 6.06 5.30 -6.78
C PHE A 169 7.20 5.92 -7.59
N GLU A 170 8.39 5.30 -7.60
CA GLU A 170 9.50 5.77 -8.43
C GLU A 170 9.16 5.72 -9.93
N ASN A 171 8.50 4.66 -10.38
CA ASN A 171 8.06 4.53 -11.77
C ASN A 171 6.95 5.53 -12.11
N GLU A 172 5.95 5.67 -11.25
CA GLU A 172 4.84 6.58 -11.47
C GLU A 172 5.31 8.04 -11.54
N GLU A 173 6.13 8.47 -10.57
CA GLU A 173 6.71 9.82 -10.53
C GLU A 173 7.57 10.09 -11.78
N ALA A 174 8.35 9.11 -12.23
CA ALA A 174 9.23 9.27 -13.39
C ALA A 174 8.47 9.30 -14.72
N PHE A 175 7.50 8.41 -14.90
CA PHE A 175 6.88 8.17 -16.20
C PHE A 175 5.46 8.71 -16.31
N VAL A 176 4.57 8.36 -15.37
CA VAL A 176 3.14 8.70 -15.45
C VAL A 176 2.91 10.16 -15.09
N CYS A 177 3.50 10.65 -14.00
CA CYS A 177 3.39 12.05 -13.60
C CYS A 177 3.96 12.98 -14.69
N SER A 178 5.07 12.59 -15.32
CA SER A 178 5.64 13.33 -16.45
C SER A 178 4.69 13.39 -17.65
N LEU A 179 4.05 12.27 -17.97
CA LEU A 179 3.07 12.21 -19.05
C LEU A 179 1.82 13.06 -18.75
N VAL A 180 1.30 13.00 -17.53
CA VAL A 180 0.17 13.84 -17.09
C VAL A 180 0.53 15.33 -17.19
N ARG A 181 1.75 15.69 -16.79
CA ARG A 181 2.26 17.06 -16.90
C ARG A 181 2.25 17.57 -18.34
N ASP A 182 2.65 16.72 -19.28
CA ASP A 182 2.81 17.09 -20.69
C ASP A 182 1.49 17.09 -21.48
N GLU A 183 0.58 16.16 -21.15
CA GLU A 183 -0.62 15.90 -21.97
C GLU A 183 -1.92 16.41 -21.36
N ILE A 184 -1.96 16.72 -20.06
CA ILE A 184 -3.17 17.14 -19.37
C ILE A 184 -3.04 18.56 -18.85
N ASP A 185 -4.04 19.39 -19.18
CA ASP A 185 -4.06 20.78 -18.76
C ASP A 185 -4.26 20.94 -17.24
N GLU A 186 -3.98 22.14 -16.74
CA GLU A 186 -4.06 22.43 -15.30
C GLU A 186 -5.45 22.11 -14.72
N ALA A 187 -6.53 22.37 -15.48
CA ALA A 187 -7.88 22.07 -15.02
C ALA A 187 -8.12 20.57 -14.85
N GLY A 188 -7.65 19.76 -15.80
CA GLY A 188 -7.69 18.30 -15.72
C GLY A 188 -6.87 17.78 -14.55
N GLN A 189 -5.65 18.28 -14.38
CA GLN A 189 -4.79 17.93 -13.26
C GLN A 189 -5.41 18.28 -11.90
N LEU A 190 -5.99 19.47 -11.74
CA LEU A 190 -6.68 19.85 -10.51
C LEU A 190 -7.88 18.94 -10.20
N TYR A 191 -8.61 18.48 -11.23
CA TYR A 191 -9.70 17.52 -11.06
C TYR A 191 -9.18 16.16 -10.56
N MET A 192 -8.13 15.62 -11.20
CA MET A 192 -7.49 14.36 -10.79
C MET A 192 -6.98 14.43 -9.35
N ILE A 193 -6.19 15.46 -9.04
CA ILE A 193 -5.62 15.65 -7.70
C ILE A 193 -6.72 15.83 -6.64
N ARG A 194 -7.82 16.52 -6.97
CA ARG A 194 -8.96 16.62 -6.05
C ARG A 194 -9.53 15.23 -5.75
N LYS A 195 -9.68 14.37 -6.77
CA LYS A 195 -10.16 13.00 -6.55
C LYS A 195 -9.17 12.16 -5.76
N LEU A 196 -7.86 12.35 -5.95
CA LEU A 196 -6.84 11.64 -5.19
C LEU A 196 -6.80 12.05 -3.71
N LEU A 197 -7.08 13.32 -3.41
CA LEU A 197 -7.00 13.88 -2.06
C LEU A 197 -8.36 13.94 -1.33
N MET A 198 -9.48 13.80 -2.04
CA MET A 198 -10.83 13.90 -1.48
C MET A 198 -11.75 12.79 -1.98
N ASP A 199 -12.27 12.01 -1.03
CA ASP A 199 -13.22 10.95 -1.28
C ASP A 199 -14.65 11.46 -1.06
N ASP A 200 -15.27 11.96 -2.12
CA ASP A 200 -16.64 12.48 -2.07
C ASP A 200 -17.68 11.42 -1.64
N THR A 201 -17.31 10.14 -1.60
CA THR A 201 -18.21 9.03 -1.25
C THR A 201 -18.08 8.55 0.21
N ALA A 202 -17.02 8.95 0.92
CA ALA A 202 -16.81 8.61 2.31
C ALA A 202 -17.61 9.49 3.28
N ASP A 203 -17.83 8.98 4.51
CA ASP A 203 -18.46 9.74 5.59
C ASP A 203 -17.66 11.00 5.97
N ASP A 204 -16.33 10.91 5.90
CA ASP A 204 -15.41 12.04 6.01
C ASP A 204 -14.67 12.21 4.68
N PRO A 205 -15.10 13.11 3.78
CA PRO A 205 -14.48 13.25 2.47
C PRO A 205 -13.02 13.72 2.49
N ARG A 206 -12.54 14.23 3.62
CA ARG A 206 -11.18 14.76 3.77
C ARG A 206 -10.20 13.75 4.37
N TRP A 207 -10.65 12.52 4.63
CA TRP A 207 -9.87 11.52 5.35
C TRP A 207 -8.46 11.29 4.77
N ILE A 208 -8.27 11.50 3.47
CA ILE A 208 -6.97 11.36 2.78
C ILE A 208 -6.13 12.60 2.96
N ILE A 209 -6.60 13.78 2.53
CA ILE A 209 -5.82 15.01 2.62
C ILE A 209 -5.44 15.34 4.07
N ASP A 210 -6.35 15.11 5.02
CA ASP A 210 -6.09 15.34 6.44
C ASP A 210 -5.07 14.31 6.99
N TRP A 211 -5.07 13.08 6.48
CA TRP A 211 -4.01 12.11 6.76
C TRP A 211 -2.68 12.53 6.15
N VAL A 212 -2.63 12.91 4.87
CA VAL A 212 -1.39 13.39 4.21
C VAL A 212 -0.81 14.56 5.00
N TYR A 213 -1.63 15.55 5.39
CA TYR A 213 -1.20 16.62 6.27
C TYR A 213 -0.59 16.14 7.59
N SER A 214 -1.08 15.05 8.17
CA SER A 214 -0.54 14.52 9.43
C SER A 214 0.88 13.94 9.30
N GLU A 215 1.27 13.52 8.09
CA GLU A 215 2.56 12.89 7.80
C GLU A 215 3.64 13.86 7.30
N LEU A 216 3.24 15.06 6.88
CA LEU A 216 4.13 16.04 6.29
C LEU A 216 4.77 16.98 7.34
N ASP A 217 5.97 17.47 7.03
CA ASP A 217 6.60 18.56 7.78
C ASP A 217 5.98 19.93 7.42
N ASP A 218 6.33 20.97 8.18
CA ASP A 218 5.70 22.29 8.02
C ASP A 218 5.95 22.94 6.65
N THR A 219 7.06 22.61 6.00
CA THR A 219 7.37 23.11 4.65
C THR A 219 6.44 22.46 3.63
N ASP A 220 6.34 21.13 3.65
CA ASP A 220 5.48 20.40 2.73
C ASP A 220 3.99 20.67 2.97
N LYS A 221 3.58 20.85 4.23
CA LYS A 221 2.23 21.30 4.58
C LYS A 221 1.88 22.62 3.94
N ALA A 222 2.83 23.55 3.84
CA ALA A 222 2.59 24.83 3.19
C ALA A 222 2.35 24.68 1.68
N LEU A 223 3.08 23.78 1.02
CA LEU A 223 2.89 23.44 -0.40
C LEU A 223 1.52 22.81 -0.64
N LEU A 224 1.16 21.78 0.14
CA LEU A 224 -0.15 21.12 0.04
C LEU A 224 -1.30 22.10 0.28
N LYS A 225 -1.13 23.05 1.21
CA LYS A 225 -2.14 24.07 1.51
C LYS A 225 -2.35 25.08 0.39
N ASP A 226 -1.28 25.47 -0.30
CA ASP A 226 -1.39 26.32 -1.49
C ASP A 226 -2.17 25.60 -2.60
N LEU A 227 -1.87 24.32 -2.85
CA LEU A 227 -2.59 23.51 -3.81
C LEU A 227 -4.05 23.29 -3.43
N GLU A 228 -4.35 22.96 -2.18
CA GLU A 228 -5.72 22.74 -1.70
C GLU A 228 -6.60 23.98 -1.95
N SER A 229 -6.02 25.19 -1.88
CA SER A 229 -6.73 26.41 -2.21
C SER A 229 -7.18 26.49 -3.68
N ARG A 230 -6.40 25.92 -4.60
CA ARG A 230 -6.69 25.82 -6.05
C ARG A 230 -7.77 24.77 -6.33
N LEU A 231 -7.82 23.68 -5.55
CA LEU A 231 -8.79 22.57 -5.73
C LEU A 231 -10.26 22.99 -5.53
N LYS A 232 -10.52 24.09 -4.82
CA LYS A 232 -11.90 24.57 -4.54
C LYS A 232 -12.73 24.85 -5.80
N GLY A 233 -12.09 25.08 -6.95
CA GLY A 233 -12.75 25.28 -8.25
C GLY A 233 -12.95 24.01 -9.07
N ALA A 234 -12.29 22.89 -8.72
CA ALA A 234 -12.17 21.70 -9.56
C ALA A 234 -13.21 20.61 -9.23
N VAL A 235 -14.49 21.00 -9.16
CA VAL A 235 -15.58 20.10 -8.70
C VAL A 235 -16.15 19.23 -9.83
N ALA A 236 -15.91 19.59 -11.09
CA ALA A 236 -16.38 18.86 -12.26
C ALA A 236 -15.21 18.49 -13.17
N GLN A 237 -15.31 17.33 -13.83
CA GLN A 237 -14.36 16.94 -14.84
C GLN A 237 -14.41 17.95 -16.00
N PRO A 238 -13.27 18.51 -16.44
CA PRO A 238 -13.24 19.37 -17.61
C PRO A 238 -13.64 18.61 -18.88
N ALA A 239 -14.19 19.35 -19.85
CA ALA A 239 -14.80 18.83 -21.07
C ALA A 239 -13.79 18.37 -22.11
#